data_AF-A0A1G1NHU9-F1
#
_entry.id   AF-A0A1G1NHU9-F1
#
_cell.length_a   1.000
_cell.length_b   1.000
_cell.length_c   1.000
_cell.angle_alpha   90.00
_cell.angle_beta   90.00
_cell.angle_gamma   90.00
#
_symmetry.space_group_name_H-M   'P 1'
#
loop_
_entity.id
_entity.type
_entity.pdbx_description
1 polymer ?
#
loop_
_entity_poly.entity_id
_entity_poly.type
_entity_poly.pdbx_seq_one_letter_code
_entity_poly.pdbx_strand_id
1 'polypeptide(L)'
;MTWLATIGIAVGLAITGEVCAEVQALDIKDQIERRLRDELKQADDSLRQVGREAPQAEVQPETAEFRQAVDEWVKQERRRSQNLLALIHKTAAPHIPQVLADLYVHSLTSSSEAYPDSHSLESYLAMLGPQAVGPLERHYETAAPHVKEQIVMATGRLGVPEGLPLVYQGQTHELPRIRIAAITALRLIRGQDAREELYAFLDQELDETALMGAIRQLQYLKDPRAIEICLTLIEGRRLPMASFSSCVTGAETVPEAGLEQHVVLMLRALKEEDSPTRFDASQLIMRLTQRASVAQLAPILPELLAARYHEGTTVTLSGPPPEPAGRPELPVWNAHNAGQVLQQIASALSPEDIRGWLEEHRQALLPRLYLEDLLSQRDAGPVVSLPGAFVFQVEVRDASGTVLSSGSVSLGVGQDAAFDVTAKTAGAFTYRCSTHLALDRKEWRFLMEWFQIELKPYGVGFTAEIPFHGAYEIALGESRRQNEVLMWSIRHME
;
A
#
# COMPACT_ATOMS: atom_id res chain seq x y z
N MET A 1 55.22 50.16 -5.72
CA MET A 1 54.77 49.65 -7.03
C MET A 1 53.91 48.39 -6.95
N THR A 2 54.01 47.58 -5.89
CA THR A 2 53.14 46.39 -5.68
C THR A 2 51.67 46.73 -5.41
N TRP A 3 51.35 47.88 -4.81
CA TRP A 3 49.96 48.28 -4.50
C TRP A 3 49.11 48.67 -5.73
N LEU A 4 49.70 49.26 -6.77
CA LEU A 4 48.98 49.66 -7.99
C LEU A 4 48.68 48.46 -8.91
N ALA A 5 49.52 47.41 -8.87
CA ALA A 5 49.26 46.17 -9.60
C ALA A 5 48.10 45.37 -9.01
N THR A 6 47.93 45.38 -7.68
CA THR A 6 46.80 44.72 -7.00
C THR A 6 45.46 45.43 -7.28
N ILE A 7 45.45 46.76 -7.34
CA ILE A 7 44.25 47.54 -7.70
C ILE A 7 43.88 47.34 -9.18
N GLY A 8 44.86 47.31 -10.09
CA GLY A 8 44.61 47.06 -11.51
C GLY A 8 44.02 45.68 -11.81
N ILE A 9 44.45 44.65 -11.09
CA ILE A 9 43.89 43.28 -11.21
C ILE A 9 42.50 43.19 -10.57
N ALA A 10 42.28 43.84 -9.42
CA ALA A 10 40.96 43.88 -8.77
C ALA A 10 39.91 44.64 -9.60
N VAL A 11 40.29 45.77 -10.19
CA VAL A 11 39.43 46.57 -11.08
C VAL A 11 39.21 45.85 -12.41
N GLY A 12 40.23 45.20 -12.97
CA GLY A 12 40.08 44.38 -14.18
C GLY A 12 39.15 43.19 -13.98
N LEU A 13 39.27 42.47 -12.86
CA LEU A 13 38.39 41.35 -12.52
C LEU A 13 36.94 41.80 -12.24
N ALA A 14 36.76 42.94 -11.57
CA ALA A 14 35.44 43.52 -11.32
C ALA A 14 34.75 43.93 -12.64
N ILE A 15 35.47 44.59 -13.55
CA ILE A 15 34.94 45.00 -14.85
C ILE A 15 34.62 43.78 -15.73
N THR A 16 35.47 42.75 -15.74
CA THR A 16 35.17 41.52 -16.51
C THR A 16 34.01 40.72 -15.93
N GLY A 17 33.82 40.75 -14.59
CA GLY A 17 32.70 40.09 -13.92
C GLY A 17 31.37 40.80 -14.19
N GLU A 18 31.33 42.13 -14.10
CA GLU A 18 30.12 42.92 -14.36
C GLU A 18 29.68 42.82 -15.83
N VAL A 19 30.62 42.90 -16.78
CA VAL A 19 30.31 42.76 -18.21
C VAL A 19 29.81 41.35 -18.53
N CYS A 20 30.33 40.30 -17.89
CA CYS A 20 29.88 38.94 -18.11
C CYS A 20 28.47 38.69 -17.53
N ALA A 21 28.16 39.27 -16.37
CA ALA A 21 26.84 39.21 -15.76
C ALA A 21 25.78 39.97 -16.58
N GLU A 22 26.15 41.13 -17.14
CA GLU A 22 25.25 41.92 -17.99
C GLU A 22 24.93 41.21 -19.31
N VAL A 23 25.91 40.55 -19.93
CA VAL A 23 25.72 39.74 -21.14
C VAL A 23 24.83 38.52 -20.86
N GLN A 24 25.01 37.83 -19.73
CA GLN A 24 24.16 36.71 -19.32
C GLN A 24 22.73 37.15 -19.02
N ALA A 25 22.54 38.30 -18.35
CA ALA A 25 21.22 38.86 -18.08
C ALA A 25 20.48 39.23 -19.38
N LEU A 26 21.19 39.74 -20.38
CA LEU A 26 20.61 40.07 -21.69
C LEU A 26 20.12 38.80 -22.42
N ASP A 27 20.93 37.73 -22.41
CA ASP A 27 20.55 36.46 -23.04
C ASP A 27 19.31 35.83 -22.37
N ILE A 28 19.23 35.86 -21.04
CA ILE A 28 18.08 35.33 -20.30
C ILE A 28 16.81 36.15 -20.56
N LYS A 29 16.92 37.48 -20.65
CA LYS A 29 15.79 38.34 -21.07
C LYS A 29 15.24 37.90 -22.43
N ASP A 30 16.12 37.74 -23.40
CA ASP A 30 15.74 37.34 -24.76
C ASP A 30 15.15 35.92 -24.81
N GLN A 31 15.62 35.01 -23.96
CA GLN A 31 15.03 33.67 -23.81
C GLN A 31 13.60 33.73 -23.25
N ILE A 32 13.37 34.52 -22.19
CA ILE A 32 12.04 34.70 -21.60
C ILE A 32 11.09 35.36 -22.59
N GLU A 33 11.53 36.41 -23.30
CA GLU A 33 10.72 37.06 -24.33
C GLU A 33 10.35 36.10 -25.47
N ARG A 34 11.30 35.28 -25.95
CA ARG A 34 11.05 34.28 -26.98
C ARG A 34 10.00 33.27 -26.53
N ARG A 35 10.18 32.71 -25.34
CA ARG A 35 9.22 31.74 -24.77
C ARG A 35 7.82 32.33 -24.64
N LEU A 36 7.69 33.55 -24.12
CA LEU A 36 6.40 34.24 -24.03
C LEU A 36 5.73 34.42 -25.39
N ARG A 37 6.50 34.76 -26.44
CA ARG A 37 5.99 34.88 -27.81
C ARG A 37 5.53 33.53 -28.37
N ASP A 38 6.27 32.47 -28.08
CA ASP A 38 5.91 31.11 -28.50
C ASP A 38 4.65 30.60 -27.79
N GLU A 39 4.51 30.82 -26.48
CA GLU A 39 3.31 30.51 -25.70
C GLU A 39 2.08 31.29 -26.23
N LEU A 40 2.25 32.59 -26.54
CA LEU A 40 1.19 33.40 -27.15
C LEU A 40 0.79 32.88 -28.53
N LYS A 41 1.75 32.46 -29.35
CA LYS A 41 1.48 31.87 -30.67
C LYS A 41 0.74 30.53 -30.54
N GLN A 42 1.16 29.68 -29.61
CA GLN A 42 0.50 28.40 -29.35
C GLN A 42 -0.94 28.62 -28.89
N ALA A 43 -1.20 29.58 -28.00
CA ALA A 43 -2.55 29.94 -27.60
C ALA A 43 -3.42 30.42 -28.77
N ASP A 44 -2.85 31.24 -29.68
CA ASP A 44 -3.54 31.69 -30.90
C ASP A 44 -3.86 30.52 -31.85
N ASP A 45 -2.96 29.55 -31.98
CA ASP A 45 -3.17 28.37 -32.81
C ASP A 45 -4.21 27.41 -32.20
N SER A 46 -4.20 27.21 -30.88
CA SER A 46 -5.22 26.43 -30.15
C SER A 46 -6.61 27.06 -30.30
N LEU A 47 -6.75 28.39 -30.18
CA LEU A 47 -8.02 29.08 -30.42
C LEU A 47 -8.54 28.88 -31.85
N ARG A 48 -7.63 28.94 -32.84
CA ARG A 48 -8.00 28.70 -34.23
C ARG A 48 -8.44 27.25 -34.46
N GLN A 49 -7.80 26.29 -33.79
CA GLN A 49 -8.17 24.88 -33.90
C GLN A 49 -9.56 24.62 -33.30
N VAL A 50 -9.82 25.10 -32.08
CA VAL A 50 -11.15 25.01 -31.44
C VAL A 50 -12.23 25.64 -32.33
N GLY A 51 -11.95 26.81 -32.92
CA GLY A 51 -12.88 27.47 -33.85
C GLY A 51 -13.12 26.71 -35.17
N ARG A 52 -12.14 25.93 -35.65
CA ARG A 52 -12.24 25.15 -36.90
C ARG A 52 -12.93 23.80 -36.73
N GLU A 53 -12.77 23.16 -35.57
CA GLU A 53 -13.38 21.86 -35.24
C GLU A 53 -14.85 22.00 -34.80
N ALA A 54 -15.26 23.22 -34.41
CA ALA A 54 -16.60 23.52 -33.91
C ALA A 54 -17.80 23.30 -34.85
N PRO A 55 -17.74 23.48 -36.20
CA PRO A 55 -18.91 23.37 -37.06
C PRO A 55 -19.22 21.95 -37.57
N GLN A 56 -18.43 20.92 -37.22
CA GLN A 56 -18.62 19.56 -37.77
C GLN A 56 -19.22 18.54 -36.79
N ALA A 57 -19.40 18.88 -35.53
CA ALA A 57 -20.04 18.02 -34.56
C ALA A 57 -21.45 18.57 -34.22
N GLU A 58 -22.49 17.77 -34.47
CA GLU A 58 -23.82 18.00 -33.87
C GLU A 58 -23.66 17.83 -32.35
N VAL A 59 -23.51 18.93 -31.60
CA VAL A 59 -23.23 18.85 -30.16
C VAL A 59 -24.33 19.49 -29.31
N GLN A 60 -24.68 18.76 -28.25
CA GLN A 60 -25.60 19.08 -27.18
C GLN A 60 -25.31 20.43 -26.48
N PRO A 61 -26.32 21.08 -25.88
CA PRO A 61 -26.24 22.42 -25.29
C PRO A 61 -25.19 22.59 -24.17
N GLU A 62 -24.80 21.51 -23.48
CA GLU A 62 -23.71 21.56 -22.46
C GLU A 62 -22.35 22.00 -23.04
N THR A 63 -22.18 21.97 -24.36
CA THR A 63 -20.92 22.35 -25.01
C THR A 63 -20.81 23.82 -25.39
N ALA A 64 -21.91 24.58 -25.44
CA ALA A 64 -21.84 26.00 -25.76
C ALA A 64 -21.27 26.81 -24.58
N GLU A 65 -21.73 26.55 -23.36
CA GLU A 65 -21.23 27.20 -22.14
C GLU A 65 -19.79 26.81 -21.83
N PHE A 66 -19.44 25.53 -21.98
CA PHE A 66 -18.05 25.07 -21.84
C PHE A 66 -17.12 25.74 -22.86
N ARG A 67 -17.54 25.85 -24.14
CA ARG A 67 -16.77 26.56 -25.18
C ARG A 67 -16.59 28.03 -24.82
N GLN A 68 -17.65 28.70 -24.38
CA GLN A 68 -17.57 30.10 -23.95
C GLN A 68 -16.60 30.27 -22.77
N ALA A 69 -16.62 29.35 -21.80
CA ALA A 69 -15.70 29.37 -20.67
C ALA A 69 -14.24 29.15 -21.10
N VAL A 70 -13.98 28.21 -22.02
CA VAL A 70 -12.63 27.98 -22.58
C VAL A 70 -12.16 29.21 -23.37
N ASP A 71 -13.01 29.79 -24.22
CA ASP A 71 -12.65 30.98 -25.00
C ASP A 71 -12.32 32.18 -24.10
N GLU A 72 -13.10 32.42 -23.06
CA GLU A 72 -12.82 33.48 -22.08
C GLU A 72 -11.55 33.20 -21.29
N TRP A 73 -11.32 31.94 -20.88
CA TRP A 73 -10.09 31.54 -20.20
C TRP A 73 -8.85 31.77 -21.08
N VAL A 74 -8.86 31.35 -22.35
CA VAL A 74 -7.70 31.57 -23.24
C VAL A 74 -7.49 33.07 -23.52
N LYS A 75 -8.57 33.86 -23.68
CA LYS A 75 -8.44 35.33 -23.80
C LYS A 75 -7.80 35.94 -22.56
N GLN A 76 -8.19 35.48 -21.37
CA GLN A 76 -7.63 35.96 -20.11
C GLN A 76 -6.14 35.60 -20.02
N GLU A 77 -5.77 34.36 -20.31
CA GLU A 77 -4.37 33.92 -20.25
C GLU A 77 -3.50 34.64 -21.30
N ARG A 78 -4.04 34.86 -22.50
CA ARG A 78 -3.38 35.68 -23.52
C ARG A 78 -3.10 37.10 -23.03
N ARG A 79 -4.07 37.75 -22.37
CA ARG A 79 -3.89 39.10 -21.80
C ARG A 79 -2.81 39.10 -20.73
N ARG A 80 -2.79 38.09 -19.85
CA ARG A 80 -1.77 37.93 -18.80
C ARG A 80 -0.37 37.79 -19.37
N SER A 81 -0.18 36.92 -20.36
CA SER A 81 1.13 36.74 -21.01
C SER A 81 1.57 37.98 -21.79
N GLN A 82 0.64 38.71 -22.42
CA GLN A 82 0.94 40.00 -23.05
C GLN A 82 1.37 41.06 -22.03
N ASN A 83 0.69 41.14 -20.89
CA ASN A 83 1.05 42.05 -19.81
C ASN A 83 2.44 41.74 -19.26
N LEU A 84 2.73 40.45 -19.04
CA LEU A 84 4.05 40.00 -18.60
C LEU A 84 5.12 40.34 -19.63
N LEU A 85 4.90 40.05 -20.92
CA LEU A 85 5.85 40.39 -21.99
C LEU A 85 6.12 41.89 -22.06
N ALA A 86 5.07 42.72 -21.96
CA ALA A 86 5.21 44.17 -21.97
C ALA A 86 6.00 44.69 -20.75
N LEU A 87 5.82 44.07 -19.58
CA LEU A 87 6.56 44.38 -18.37
C LEU A 87 8.03 43.98 -18.49
N ILE A 88 8.32 42.76 -18.95
CA ILE A 88 9.69 42.27 -19.17
C ILE A 88 10.43 43.14 -20.19
N HIS A 89 9.76 43.52 -21.28
CA HIS A 89 10.35 44.37 -22.31
C HIS A 89 10.82 45.72 -21.74
N LYS A 90 9.99 46.35 -20.89
CA LYS A 90 10.28 47.63 -20.22
C LYS A 90 11.26 47.52 -19.06
N THR A 91 11.48 46.33 -18.52
CA THR A 91 12.36 46.08 -17.39
C THR A 91 13.80 45.95 -17.87
N ALA A 92 14.73 46.68 -17.24
CA ALA A 92 16.16 46.50 -17.50
C ALA A 92 16.59 45.09 -17.09
N ALA A 93 17.46 44.44 -17.89
CA ALA A 93 17.79 43.02 -17.71
C ALA A 93 18.21 42.65 -16.26
N PRO A 94 19.04 43.44 -15.54
CA PRO A 94 19.42 43.13 -14.16
C PRO A 94 18.26 43.14 -13.15
N HIS A 95 17.12 43.76 -13.47
CA HIS A 95 15.95 43.84 -12.59
C HIS A 95 14.89 42.77 -12.87
N ILE A 96 15.01 42.03 -13.98
CA ILE A 96 14.06 40.98 -14.34
C ILE A 96 13.91 39.92 -13.25
N PRO A 97 15.00 39.41 -12.62
CA PRO A 97 14.87 38.44 -11.55
C PRO A 97 14.03 38.94 -10.37
N GLN A 98 14.20 40.22 -10.00
CA GLN A 98 13.41 40.82 -8.94
C GLN A 98 11.93 40.90 -9.33
N VAL A 99 11.64 41.42 -10.52
CA VAL A 99 10.27 41.60 -11.00
C VAL A 99 9.53 40.26 -11.07
N LEU A 100 10.18 39.21 -11.57
CA LEU A 100 9.57 37.88 -11.63
C LEU A 100 9.33 37.28 -10.25
N ALA A 101 10.25 37.45 -9.30
CA ALA A 101 10.06 37.01 -7.92
C ALA A 101 8.93 37.79 -7.22
N ASP A 102 8.84 39.11 -7.43
CA ASP A 102 7.76 39.95 -6.90
C ASP A 102 6.39 39.49 -7.41
N LEU A 103 6.27 39.25 -8.73
CA LEU A 103 5.05 38.76 -9.34
C LEU A 103 4.68 37.38 -8.82
N TYR A 104 5.66 36.47 -8.72
CA TYR A 104 5.45 35.13 -8.20
C TYR A 104 4.90 35.20 -6.77
N VAL A 105 5.57 35.91 -5.87
CA VAL A 105 5.15 36.03 -4.46
C VAL A 105 3.80 36.72 -4.34
N HIS A 106 3.54 37.76 -5.14
CA HIS A 106 2.24 38.41 -5.17
C HIS A 106 1.13 37.43 -5.59
N SER A 107 1.36 36.62 -6.63
CA SER A 107 0.40 35.63 -7.13
C SER A 107 0.04 34.54 -6.09
N LEU A 108 0.93 34.26 -5.13
CA LEU A 108 0.67 33.31 -4.05
C LEU A 108 -0.29 33.85 -2.97
N THR A 109 -0.41 35.17 -2.86
CA THR A 109 -1.24 35.83 -1.83
C THR A 109 -2.54 36.40 -2.40
N SER A 110 -2.56 36.70 -3.70
CA SER A 110 -3.65 37.38 -4.37
C SER A 110 -3.85 36.77 -5.76
N SER A 111 -5.08 36.38 -6.08
CA SER A 111 -5.43 36.00 -7.45
C SER A 111 -5.34 37.24 -8.33
N SER A 112 -4.24 37.38 -9.07
CA SER A 112 -4.06 38.46 -10.02
C SER A 112 -4.77 38.11 -11.33
N GLU A 113 -5.68 38.97 -11.77
CA GLU A 113 -6.20 38.90 -13.15
C GLU A 113 -5.20 39.47 -14.16
N ALA A 114 -4.22 40.26 -13.70
CA ALA A 114 -3.32 41.02 -14.54
C ALA A 114 -2.12 40.22 -15.06
N TYR A 115 -1.65 39.22 -14.32
CA TYR A 115 -0.45 38.44 -14.62
C TYR A 115 -0.72 36.92 -14.58
N PRO A 116 0.16 36.10 -15.18
CA PRO A 116 0.04 34.64 -15.12
C PRO A 116 0.01 34.13 -13.68
N ASP A 117 -0.50 32.93 -13.49
CA ASP A 117 -0.54 32.29 -12.19
C ASP A 117 0.86 31.90 -11.68
N SER A 118 0.92 31.47 -10.41
CA SER A 118 2.17 31.10 -9.75
C SER A 118 2.90 29.95 -10.45
N HIS A 119 2.17 28.98 -11.02
CA HIS A 119 2.74 27.86 -11.77
C HIS A 119 3.44 28.32 -13.05
N SER A 120 2.83 29.25 -13.78
CA SER A 120 3.42 29.82 -15.00
C SER A 120 4.66 30.65 -14.65
N LEU A 121 4.57 31.51 -13.64
CA LEU A 121 5.66 32.36 -13.15
C LEU A 121 6.85 31.54 -12.63
N GLU A 122 6.60 30.42 -11.96
CA GLU A 122 7.64 29.50 -11.50
C GLU A 122 8.50 28.96 -12.65
N SER A 123 7.90 28.69 -13.82
CA SER A 123 8.65 28.21 -14.98
C SER A 123 9.60 29.27 -15.55
N TYR A 124 9.28 30.56 -15.39
CA TYR A 124 10.17 31.67 -15.73
C TYR A 124 11.26 31.86 -14.67
N LEU A 125 10.94 31.68 -13.38
CA LEU A 125 11.95 31.64 -12.33
C LEU A 125 12.97 30.51 -12.57
N ALA A 126 12.52 29.33 -13.00
CA ALA A 126 13.41 28.22 -13.35
C ALA A 126 14.37 28.57 -14.50
N MET A 127 13.93 29.37 -15.48
CA MET A 127 14.81 29.86 -16.56
C MET A 127 15.89 30.83 -16.07
N LEU A 128 15.62 31.61 -15.01
CA LEU A 128 16.62 32.48 -14.39
C LEU A 128 17.71 31.68 -13.65
N GLY A 129 17.40 30.46 -13.22
CA GLY A 129 18.31 29.62 -12.45
C GLY A 129 18.84 30.33 -11.19
N PRO A 130 20.16 30.44 -10.99
CA PRO A 130 20.75 31.06 -9.79
C PRO A 130 20.31 32.51 -9.56
N GLN A 131 19.96 33.26 -10.61
CA GLN A 131 19.60 34.68 -10.49
C GLN A 131 18.27 34.90 -9.75
N ALA A 132 17.41 33.87 -9.68
CA ALA A 132 16.15 33.95 -8.94
C ALA A 132 16.32 33.79 -7.42
N VAL A 133 17.42 33.21 -6.95
CA VAL A 133 17.60 32.85 -5.53
C VAL A 133 17.59 34.08 -4.62
N GLY A 134 18.44 35.08 -4.90
CA GLY A 134 18.55 36.27 -4.06
C GLY A 134 17.23 37.08 -3.93
N PRO A 135 16.48 37.30 -5.02
CA PRO A 135 15.12 37.85 -4.94
C PRO A 135 14.14 37.03 -4.08
N LEU A 136 14.15 35.69 -4.22
CA LEU A 136 13.28 34.80 -3.44
C LEU A 136 13.63 34.81 -1.95
N GLU A 137 14.91 34.81 -1.61
CA GLU A 137 15.41 34.90 -0.23
C GLU A 137 14.93 36.17 0.47
N ARG A 138 15.00 37.33 -0.21
CA ARG A 138 14.49 38.59 0.35
C ARG A 138 13.00 38.56 0.65
N HIS A 139 12.20 37.90 -0.20
CA HIS A 139 10.78 37.72 0.08
C HIS A 139 10.53 36.77 1.25
N TYR A 140 11.33 35.72 1.36
CA TYR A 140 11.20 34.73 2.43
C TYR A 140 11.25 35.38 3.82
N GLU A 141 12.13 36.34 4.06
CA GLU A 141 12.30 36.99 5.37
C GLU A 141 10.99 37.61 5.90
N THR A 142 10.22 38.27 5.03
CA THR A 142 8.99 39.00 5.39
C THR A 142 7.70 38.25 5.09
N ALA A 143 7.79 37.10 4.41
CA ALA A 143 6.63 36.37 3.91
C ALA A 143 5.81 35.69 5.02
N ALA A 144 4.50 35.61 4.81
CA ALA A 144 3.62 34.78 5.62
C ALA A 144 4.00 33.29 5.46
N PRO A 145 3.68 32.42 6.44
CA PRO A 145 4.30 31.09 6.43
C PRO A 145 3.84 30.16 5.30
N HIS A 146 2.63 30.34 4.73
CA HIS A 146 2.22 29.60 3.53
C HIS A 146 2.98 30.05 2.27
N VAL A 147 3.36 31.32 2.18
CA VAL A 147 4.21 31.84 1.09
C VAL A 147 5.65 31.36 1.25
N LYS A 148 6.19 31.33 2.48
CA LYS A 148 7.52 30.79 2.78
C LYS A 148 7.70 29.35 2.28
N GLU A 149 6.70 28.50 2.52
CA GLU A 149 6.69 27.12 2.03
C GLU A 149 6.84 27.05 0.51
N GLN A 150 6.08 27.87 -0.22
CA GLN A 150 6.12 27.93 -1.68
C GLN A 150 7.44 28.50 -2.20
N ILE A 151 7.99 29.53 -1.55
CA ILE A 151 9.31 30.08 -1.88
C ILE A 151 10.41 29.02 -1.74
N VAL A 152 10.39 28.24 -0.66
CA VAL A 152 11.37 27.14 -0.45
C VAL A 152 11.21 26.06 -1.53
N MET A 153 9.97 25.67 -1.85
CA MET A 153 9.71 24.72 -2.94
C MET A 153 10.18 25.22 -4.30
N ALA A 154 9.87 26.47 -4.65
CA ALA A 154 10.32 27.11 -5.88
C ALA A 154 11.84 27.11 -5.96
N THR A 155 12.52 27.48 -4.87
CA THR A 155 13.98 27.43 -4.75
C THR A 155 14.53 26.02 -5.00
N GLY A 156 13.87 25.00 -4.46
CA GLY A 156 14.20 23.60 -4.75
C GLY A 156 14.05 23.23 -6.22
N ARG A 157 12.97 23.68 -6.87
CA ARG A 157 12.71 23.42 -8.30
C ARG A 157 13.63 24.16 -9.25
N LEU A 158 14.27 25.25 -8.81
CA LEU A 158 15.39 25.83 -9.56
C LEU A 158 16.51 24.79 -9.73
N GLY A 159 16.70 23.90 -8.75
CA GLY A 159 17.68 22.82 -8.81
C GLY A 159 19.13 23.30 -8.72
N VAL A 160 19.36 24.52 -8.23
CA VAL A 160 20.67 25.17 -8.19
C VAL A 160 21.25 25.19 -6.77
N PRO A 161 22.55 24.88 -6.58
CA PRO A 161 23.19 24.86 -5.25
C PRO A 161 23.11 26.17 -4.48
N GLU A 162 23.02 27.31 -5.17
CA GLU A 162 22.91 28.64 -4.58
C GLU A 162 21.65 28.78 -3.71
N GLY A 163 20.62 27.96 -3.94
CA GLY A 163 19.40 27.94 -3.12
C GLY A 163 19.54 27.22 -1.78
N LEU A 164 20.64 26.49 -1.54
CA LEU A 164 20.83 25.69 -0.33
C LEU A 164 20.76 26.48 0.99
N PRO A 165 21.33 27.70 1.12
CA PRO A 165 21.21 28.49 2.35
C PRO A 165 19.76 28.72 2.78
N LEU A 166 18.89 29.08 1.82
CA LEU A 166 17.46 29.27 2.06
C LEU A 166 16.75 27.96 2.40
N VAL A 167 17.15 26.85 1.75
CA VAL A 167 16.64 25.51 2.09
C VAL A 167 17.03 25.13 3.52
N TYR A 168 18.29 25.32 3.94
CA TYR A 168 18.71 25.04 5.30
C TYR A 168 18.01 25.92 6.33
N GLN A 169 17.75 27.19 6.01
CA GLN A 169 16.90 28.05 6.84
C GLN A 169 15.49 27.44 7.00
N GLY A 170 14.89 26.95 5.91
CA GLY A 170 13.60 26.27 5.92
C GLY A 170 13.58 24.98 6.76
N GLN A 171 14.68 24.21 6.78
CA GLN A 171 14.77 22.97 7.59
C GLN A 171 14.70 23.23 9.10
N THR A 172 15.08 24.43 9.55
CA THR A 172 15.04 24.81 10.98
C THR A 172 13.76 25.55 11.37
N HIS A 173 12.81 25.71 10.44
CA HIS A 173 11.60 26.47 10.67
C HIS A 173 10.64 25.77 11.66
N GLU A 174 9.94 26.53 12.50
CA GLU A 174 9.05 26.00 13.57
C GLU A 174 7.88 25.16 13.00
N LEU A 175 7.35 25.57 11.85
CA LEU A 175 6.24 24.89 11.18
C LEU A 175 6.70 23.67 10.37
N PRO A 176 6.15 22.46 10.62
CA PRO A 176 6.53 21.24 9.93
C PRO A 176 6.42 21.30 8.41
N ARG A 177 5.37 21.96 7.88
CA ARG A 177 5.17 22.07 6.42
C ARG A 177 6.31 22.79 5.69
N ILE A 178 6.95 23.77 6.33
CA ILE A 178 8.10 24.47 5.74
C ILE A 178 9.35 23.57 5.81
N ARG A 179 9.52 22.81 6.90
CA ARG A 179 10.60 21.80 6.98
C ARG A 179 10.44 20.72 5.92
N ILE A 180 9.21 20.26 5.67
CA ILE A 180 8.89 19.31 4.58
C ILE A 180 9.21 19.91 3.20
N ALA A 181 8.83 21.16 2.96
CA ALA A 181 9.22 21.87 1.75
C ALA A 181 10.75 21.93 1.59
N ALA A 182 11.46 22.20 2.69
CA ALA A 182 12.91 22.29 2.69
C ALA A 182 13.61 20.96 2.40
N ILE A 183 13.24 19.85 3.04
CA ILE A 183 13.81 18.53 2.72
C ILE A 183 13.44 18.06 1.30
N THR A 184 12.27 18.47 0.80
CA THR A 184 11.89 18.22 -0.61
C THR A 184 12.77 19.03 -1.55
N ALA A 185 12.96 20.32 -1.28
CA ALA A 185 13.84 21.19 -2.05
C ALA A 185 15.29 20.69 -2.02
N LEU A 186 15.75 20.19 -0.88
CA LEU A 186 17.07 19.59 -0.74
C LEU A 186 17.25 18.41 -1.71
N ARG A 187 16.28 17.48 -1.74
CA ARG A 187 16.29 16.35 -2.69
C ARG A 187 16.31 16.83 -4.14
N LEU A 188 15.57 17.89 -4.47
CA LEU A 188 15.52 18.43 -5.83
C LEU A 188 16.87 19.03 -6.26
N ILE A 189 17.56 19.74 -5.35
CA ILE A 189 18.86 20.36 -5.63
C ILE A 189 19.98 19.32 -5.67
N ARG A 190 20.01 18.38 -4.72
CA ARG A 190 21.14 17.44 -4.54
C ARG A 190 20.92 16.06 -5.12
N GLY A 191 19.70 15.72 -5.53
CA GLY A 191 19.37 14.37 -6.00
C GLY A 191 19.74 13.31 -4.98
N GLN A 192 20.54 12.33 -5.41
CA GLN A 192 20.96 11.21 -4.57
C GLN A 192 21.90 11.62 -3.42
N ASP A 193 22.59 12.74 -3.53
CA ASP A 193 23.51 13.22 -2.49
C ASP A 193 22.77 13.82 -1.28
N ALA A 194 21.43 13.92 -1.34
CA ALA A 194 20.60 14.39 -0.22
C ALA A 194 20.42 13.34 0.90
N ARG A 195 20.76 12.06 0.66
CA ARG A 195 20.44 10.95 1.60
C ARG A 195 20.97 11.16 3.01
N GLU A 196 22.25 11.48 3.15
CA GLU A 196 22.89 11.64 4.47
C GLU A 196 22.26 12.79 5.27
N GLU A 197 21.86 13.87 4.59
CA GLU A 197 21.16 14.97 5.23
C GLU A 197 19.72 14.63 5.58
N LEU A 198 19.03 13.83 4.76
CA LEU A 198 17.71 13.29 5.11
C LEU A 198 17.78 12.36 6.33
N TYR A 199 18.84 11.55 6.47
CA TYR A 199 19.07 10.76 7.68
C TYR A 199 19.33 11.63 8.90
N ALA A 200 20.22 12.63 8.78
CA ALA A 200 20.48 13.57 9.87
C ALA A 200 19.22 14.34 10.30
N PHE A 201 18.35 14.68 9.34
CA PHE A 201 17.04 15.28 9.61
C PHE A 201 16.13 14.32 10.39
N LEU A 202 16.04 13.05 9.96
CA LEU A 202 15.25 12.01 10.63
C LEU A 202 15.74 11.72 12.05
N ASP A 203 17.03 11.85 12.34
CA ASP A 203 17.57 11.64 13.68
C ASP A 203 17.14 12.72 14.68
N GLN A 204 16.91 13.95 14.21
CA GLN A 204 16.65 15.12 15.05
C GLN A 204 15.17 15.53 15.08
N GLU A 205 14.39 15.16 14.06
CA GLU A 205 13.00 15.58 13.90
C GLU A 205 12.05 14.86 14.88
N LEU A 206 11.09 15.58 15.44
CA LEU A 206 10.10 15.00 16.37
C LEU A 206 8.68 15.07 15.84
N ASP A 207 8.40 15.93 14.86
CA ASP A 207 7.08 16.05 14.26
C ASP A 207 6.81 14.88 13.29
N GLU A 208 5.71 14.17 13.53
CA GLU A 208 5.30 13.00 12.74
C GLU A 208 5.13 13.32 11.25
N THR A 209 4.58 14.50 10.93
CA THR A 209 4.35 14.92 9.54
C THR A 209 5.67 15.16 8.83
N ALA A 210 6.62 15.81 9.51
CA ALA A 210 7.95 16.06 8.97
C ALA A 210 8.77 14.78 8.80
N LEU A 211 8.70 13.85 9.77
CA LEU A 211 9.30 12.51 9.66
C LEU A 211 8.77 11.77 8.43
N MET A 212 7.44 11.73 8.25
CA MET A 212 6.83 11.13 7.07
C MET A 212 7.24 11.82 5.76
N GLY A 213 7.37 13.15 5.78
CA GLY A 213 7.89 13.90 4.65
C GLY A 213 9.30 13.47 4.24
N ALA A 214 10.19 13.27 5.21
CA ALA A 214 11.57 12.83 5.00
C ALA A 214 11.66 11.38 4.50
N ILE A 215 10.89 10.46 5.10
CA ILE A 215 10.78 9.07 4.65
C ILE A 215 10.33 9.03 3.18
N ARG A 216 9.33 9.83 2.80
CA ARG A 216 8.88 9.93 1.40
C ARG A 216 9.99 10.43 0.47
N GLN A 217 10.82 11.38 0.90
CA GLN A 217 11.95 11.82 0.08
C GLN A 217 12.97 10.69 -0.13
N LEU A 218 13.26 9.89 0.90
CA LEU A 218 14.10 8.70 0.77
C LEU A 218 13.48 7.65 -0.18
N GLN A 219 12.17 7.43 -0.10
CA GLN A 219 11.45 6.57 -1.05
C GLN A 219 11.53 7.10 -2.49
N TYR A 220 11.38 8.40 -2.73
CA TYR A 220 11.58 9.00 -4.05
C TYR A 220 13.01 8.83 -4.57
N LEU A 221 14.00 8.81 -3.68
CA LEU A 221 15.39 8.48 -4.01
C LEU A 221 15.62 6.97 -4.23
N LYS A 222 14.59 6.13 -4.03
CA LYS A 222 14.64 4.67 -4.04
C LYS A 222 15.68 4.14 -3.05
N ASP A 223 15.74 4.79 -1.89
CA ASP A 223 16.63 4.37 -0.82
C ASP A 223 16.11 3.06 -0.20
N PRO A 224 16.89 1.97 -0.24
CA PRO A 224 16.46 0.67 0.29
C PRO A 224 16.22 0.69 1.81
N ARG A 225 16.77 1.65 2.55
CA ARG A 225 16.61 1.78 4.00
C ARG A 225 15.38 2.58 4.42
N ALA A 226 14.69 3.23 3.49
CA ALA A 226 13.56 4.10 3.81
C ALA A 226 12.47 3.39 4.63
N ILE A 227 12.18 2.13 4.27
CA ILE A 227 11.16 1.32 4.95
C ILE A 227 11.68 0.84 6.31
N GLU A 228 12.90 0.34 6.40
CA GLU A 228 13.54 -0.04 7.67
C GLU A 228 13.53 1.12 8.69
N ILE A 229 13.87 2.33 8.24
CA ILE A 229 13.83 3.52 9.08
C ILE A 229 12.39 3.81 9.53
N CYS A 230 11.40 3.73 8.63
CA CYS A 230 10.02 3.92 9.07
C CYS A 230 9.56 2.88 10.09
N LEU A 231 9.86 1.59 9.88
CA LEU A 231 9.50 0.52 10.81
C LEU A 231 10.16 0.77 12.19
N THR A 232 11.43 1.18 12.21
CA THR A 232 12.15 1.58 13.43
C THR A 232 11.46 2.76 14.13
N LEU A 233 10.98 3.76 13.38
CA LEU A 233 10.27 4.91 13.95
C LEU A 233 8.90 4.53 14.51
N ILE A 234 8.17 3.60 13.88
CA ILE A 234 6.89 3.08 14.39
C ILE A 234 7.11 2.23 15.66
N GLU A 235 8.14 1.40 15.69
CA GLU A 235 8.53 0.63 16.88
C GLU A 235 8.92 1.54 18.05
N GLY A 236 9.75 2.55 17.77
CA GLY A 236 10.15 3.58 18.72
C GLY A 236 9.04 4.57 19.09
N ARG A 237 7.82 4.39 18.56
CA ARG A 237 6.64 5.25 18.79
C ARG A 237 6.86 6.72 18.43
N ARG A 238 7.79 7.00 17.52
CA ARG A 238 7.97 8.33 16.89
C ARG A 238 7.01 8.53 15.72
N LEU A 239 6.48 7.43 15.18
CA LEU A 239 5.34 7.42 14.27
C LEU A 239 4.24 6.51 14.81
N PRO A 240 2.96 6.83 14.57
CA PRO A 240 1.84 5.97 14.97
C PRO A 240 1.75 4.73 14.08
N MET A 241 1.10 3.68 14.57
CA MET A 241 0.86 2.46 13.77
C MET A 241 0.08 2.75 12.48
N ALA A 242 -0.82 3.74 12.49
CA ALA A 242 -1.57 4.16 11.31
C ALA A 242 -0.67 4.61 10.13
N SER A 243 0.59 4.97 10.39
CA SER A 243 1.56 5.30 9.34
C SER A 243 2.14 4.06 8.63
N PHE A 244 1.94 2.86 9.17
CA PHE A 244 2.53 1.62 8.66
C PHE A 244 2.27 1.43 7.16
N SER A 245 0.99 1.41 6.75
CA SER A 245 0.61 1.23 5.35
C SER A 245 1.27 2.29 4.43
N SER A 246 1.25 3.55 4.84
CA SER A 246 1.86 4.65 4.09
C SER A 246 3.38 4.53 3.94
N CYS A 247 4.05 3.82 4.84
CA CYS A 247 5.48 3.60 4.79
C CYS A 247 5.87 2.44 3.88
N VAL A 248 5.03 1.41 3.82
CA VAL A 248 5.36 0.16 3.14
C VAL A 248 4.76 0.08 1.75
N THR A 249 3.97 1.08 1.32
CA THR A 249 3.58 1.22 -0.09
C THR A 249 4.83 1.26 -0.98
N GLY A 250 4.92 0.35 -1.95
CA GLY A 250 6.11 0.21 -2.82
C GLY A 250 7.26 -0.61 -2.23
N ALA A 251 7.00 -1.44 -1.22
CA ALA A 251 8.01 -2.26 -0.54
C ALA A 251 8.77 -3.28 -1.42
N GLU A 252 8.47 -3.42 -2.71
CA GLU A 252 9.19 -4.30 -3.64
C GLU A 252 10.73 -4.11 -3.60
N THR A 253 11.20 -2.96 -3.13
CA THR A 253 12.61 -2.56 -3.11
C THR A 253 13.33 -2.76 -1.78
N VAL A 254 12.66 -3.25 -0.72
CA VAL A 254 13.30 -3.41 0.60
C VAL A 254 14.17 -4.66 0.64
N PRO A 255 15.44 -4.58 1.07
CA PRO A 255 16.25 -5.76 1.33
C PRO A 255 15.65 -6.61 2.46
N GLU A 256 15.59 -7.93 2.28
CA GLU A 256 15.03 -8.87 3.28
C GLU A 256 15.65 -8.70 4.67
N ALA A 257 16.97 -8.49 4.73
CA ALA A 257 17.73 -8.32 5.98
C ALA A 257 17.22 -7.17 6.88
N GLY A 258 16.64 -6.11 6.30
CA GLY A 258 16.07 -5.00 7.07
C GLY A 258 14.69 -5.34 7.66
N LEU A 259 13.89 -6.17 6.98
CA LEU A 259 12.56 -6.57 7.44
C LEU A 259 12.63 -7.52 8.65
N GLU A 260 13.65 -8.36 8.68
CA GLU A 260 13.83 -9.41 9.68
C GLU A 260 13.89 -8.93 11.14
N GLN A 261 14.29 -7.67 11.35
CA GLN A 261 14.37 -7.06 12.68
C GLN A 261 13.01 -6.62 13.21
N HIS A 262 11.99 -6.53 12.34
CA HIS A 262 10.70 -5.91 12.61
C HIS A 262 9.53 -6.92 12.62
N VAL A 263 9.80 -8.22 12.78
CA VAL A 263 8.75 -9.27 12.78
C VAL A 263 7.69 -9.01 13.84
N VAL A 264 8.10 -8.61 15.04
CA VAL A 264 7.17 -8.29 16.13
C VAL A 264 6.24 -7.14 15.76
N LEU A 265 6.75 -6.09 15.10
CA LEU A 265 5.94 -5.00 14.60
C LEU A 265 4.94 -5.48 13.54
N MET A 266 5.39 -6.29 12.58
CA MET A 266 4.52 -6.84 11.53
C MET A 266 3.40 -7.71 12.12
N LEU A 267 3.72 -8.57 13.09
CA LEU A 267 2.72 -9.39 13.81
C LEU A 267 1.72 -8.54 14.60
N ARG A 268 2.15 -7.38 15.13
CA ARG A 268 1.24 -6.40 15.74
C ARG A 268 0.34 -5.76 14.69
N ALA A 269 0.90 -5.35 13.54
CA ALA A 269 0.17 -4.74 12.44
C ALA A 269 -0.90 -5.68 11.82
N LEU A 270 -0.67 -6.99 11.81
CA LEU A 270 -1.68 -7.99 11.41
C LEU A 270 -2.95 -8.00 12.29
N LYS A 271 -2.85 -7.51 13.53
CA LYS A 271 -3.95 -7.50 14.50
C LYS A 271 -4.75 -6.19 14.50
N GLU A 272 -4.29 -5.18 13.75
CA GLU A 272 -5.00 -3.91 13.62
C GLU A 272 -6.33 -4.12 12.89
N GLU A 273 -7.40 -3.43 13.28
CA GLU A 273 -8.68 -3.52 12.55
C GLU A 273 -8.60 -2.87 11.16
N ASP A 274 -7.58 -2.04 10.92
CA ASP A 274 -7.37 -1.36 9.65
C ASP A 274 -6.95 -2.35 8.53
N SER A 275 -7.79 -2.48 7.50
CA SER A 275 -7.58 -3.45 6.42
C SER A 275 -6.30 -3.23 5.60
N PRO A 276 -5.93 -2.00 5.22
CA PRO A 276 -4.64 -1.71 4.58
C PRO A 276 -3.43 -2.13 5.42
N THR A 277 -3.41 -1.78 6.71
CA THR A 277 -2.29 -2.12 7.60
C THR A 277 -2.08 -3.64 7.72
N ARG A 278 -3.17 -4.40 7.87
CA ARG A 278 -3.14 -5.87 7.89
C ARG A 278 -2.62 -6.45 6.59
N PHE A 279 -3.16 -5.97 5.46
CA PHE A 279 -2.76 -6.44 4.13
C PHE A 279 -1.27 -6.20 3.92
N ASP A 280 -0.78 -5.00 4.17
CA ASP A 280 0.63 -4.67 3.95
C ASP A 280 1.56 -5.44 4.89
N ALA A 281 1.16 -5.66 6.14
CA ALA A 281 1.91 -6.50 7.08
C ALA A 281 2.02 -7.95 6.57
N SER A 282 0.93 -8.49 6.01
CA SER A 282 0.94 -9.83 5.40
C SER A 282 1.93 -9.91 4.23
N GLN A 283 1.98 -8.87 3.39
CA GLN A 283 2.89 -8.82 2.24
C GLN A 283 4.36 -8.76 2.67
N LEU A 284 4.68 -8.07 3.76
CA LEU A 284 6.03 -8.06 4.31
C LEU A 284 6.42 -9.40 4.95
N ILE A 285 5.49 -10.04 5.67
CA ILE A 285 5.74 -11.37 6.30
C ILE A 285 6.01 -12.43 5.24
N MET A 286 5.32 -12.39 4.10
CA MET A 286 5.55 -13.27 2.95
C MET A 286 6.96 -13.13 2.35
N ARG A 287 7.76 -12.15 2.77
CA ARG A 287 9.13 -11.94 2.30
C ARG A 287 10.19 -12.34 3.31
N LEU A 288 9.78 -12.86 4.47
CA LEU A 288 10.71 -13.35 5.48
C LEU A 288 11.26 -14.72 5.06
N THR A 289 12.57 -14.79 4.86
CA THR A 289 13.26 -16.01 4.42
C THR A 289 14.21 -16.56 5.47
N GLN A 290 14.74 -15.71 6.36
CA GLN A 290 15.70 -16.13 7.38
C GLN A 290 15.03 -16.92 8.49
N ARG A 291 15.67 -18.03 8.87
CA ARG A 291 15.21 -18.96 9.91
C ARG A 291 14.80 -18.25 11.21
N ALA A 292 15.62 -17.30 11.70
CA ALA A 292 15.35 -16.61 12.96
C ALA A 292 14.08 -15.75 12.93
N SER A 293 13.76 -15.16 11.78
CA SER A 293 12.55 -14.36 11.60
C SER A 293 11.33 -15.23 11.35
N VAL A 294 11.47 -16.29 10.56
CA VAL A 294 10.40 -17.27 10.33
C VAL A 294 10.01 -17.99 11.63
N ALA A 295 10.98 -18.31 12.50
CA ALA A 295 10.74 -18.91 13.81
C ALA A 295 9.87 -18.03 14.74
N GLN A 296 9.83 -16.72 14.52
CA GLN A 296 8.97 -15.81 15.28
C GLN A 296 7.51 -15.81 14.79
N LEU A 297 7.19 -16.45 13.66
CA LEU A 297 5.84 -16.53 13.10
C LEU A 297 4.96 -17.59 13.78
N ALA A 298 5.44 -18.30 14.80
CA ALA A 298 4.70 -19.29 15.55
C ALA A 298 3.28 -18.82 15.94
N PRO A 299 3.09 -17.58 16.47
CA PRO A 299 1.79 -17.12 16.94
C PRO A 299 0.70 -17.04 15.86
N ILE A 300 1.06 -16.96 14.58
CA ILE A 300 0.10 -16.88 13.46
C ILE A 300 -0.09 -18.20 12.73
N LEU A 301 0.59 -19.27 13.16
CA LEU A 301 0.45 -20.59 12.53
C LEU A 301 -1.01 -21.08 12.48
N PRO A 302 -1.84 -20.96 13.54
CA PRO A 302 -3.25 -21.37 13.46
C PRO A 302 -4.03 -20.60 12.38
N GLU A 303 -3.84 -19.29 12.28
CA GLU A 303 -4.50 -18.44 11.28
C GLU A 303 -4.10 -18.84 9.85
N LEU A 304 -2.82 -19.14 9.62
CA LEU A 304 -2.31 -19.59 8.33
C LEU A 304 -2.90 -20.95 7.94
N LEU A 305 -2.94 -21.91 8.87
CA LEU A 305 -3.51 -23.23 8.64
C LEU A 305 -5.01 -23.15 8.38
N ALA A 306 -5.72 -22.34 9.16
CA ALA A 306 -7.15 -22.10 8.96
C ALA A 306 -7.43 -21.50 7.57
N ALA A 307 -6.64 -20.51 7.14
CA ALA A 307 -6.78 -19.91 5.82
C ALA A 307 -6.43 -20.87 4.67
N ARG A 308 -5.38 -21.70 4.81
CA ARG A 308 -4.93 -22.63 3.75
C ARG A 308 -5.83 -23.87 3.65
N TYR A 309 -6.26 -24.42 4.77
CA TYR A 309 -6.98 -25.70 4.85
C TYR A 309 -8.47 -25.53 5.15
N HIS A 310 -8.92 -24.28 5.26
CA HIS A 310 -10.32 -23.90 5.49
C HIS A 310 -10.86 -24.48 6.81
N GLU A 311 -10.04 -24.45 7.87
CA GLU A 311 -10.46 -24.86 9.22
C GLU A 311 -11.71 -24.08 9.65
N GLY A 312 -12.68 -24.77 10.24
CA GLY A 312 -13.93 -24.14 10.69
C GLY A 312 -14.92 -23.77 9.58
N THR A 313 -14.60 -23.99 8.30
CA THR A 313 -15.51 -23.64 7.21
C THR A 313 -16.49 -24.77 6.88
N THR A 314 -17.59 -24.40 6.20
CA THR A 314 -18.56 -25.35 5.64
C THR A 314 -18.28 -25.54 4.15
N VAL A 315 -18.03 -26.78 3.74
CA VAL A 315 -17.89 -27.17 2.33
C VAL A 315 -19.25 -27.62 1.79
N THR A 316 -19.82 -26.89 0.85
CA THR A 316 -21.10 -27.25 0.19
C THR A 316 -20.87 -27.80 -1.21
N LEU A 317 -21.39 -29.00 -1.52
CA LEU A 317 -21.23 -29.60 -2.85
C LEU A 317 -22.31 -29.15 -3.86
N SER A 318 -23.30 -28.37 -3.42
CA SER A 318 -24.46 -27.95 -4.23
C SER A 318 -24.55 -26.43 -4.36
N GLY A 319 -23.96 -25.87 -5.41
CA GLY A 319 -24.09 -24.43 -5.78
C GLY A 319 -23.30 -23.47 -4.89
N PRO A 320 -23.20 -22.17 -5.26
CA PRO A 320 -22.51 -21.18 -4.45
C PRO A 320 -23.18 -21.11 -3.07
N PRO A 321 -22.40 -21.13 -1.98
CA PRO A 321 -22.95 -21.07 -0.63
C PRO A 321 -23.82 -19.80 -0.49
N PRO A 322 -24.87 -19.82 0.35
CA PRO A 322 -25.57 -18.60 0.70
C PRO A 322 -24.52 -17.60 1.23
N GLU A 323 -24.42 -16.42 0.59
CA GLU A 323 -23.51 -15.38 1.08
C GLU A 323 -23.83 -15.15 2.57
N PRO A 324 -22.84 -15.28 3.47
CA PRO A 324 -23.08 -15.04 4.88
C PRO A 324 -23.69 -13.65 5.05
N ALA A 325 -24.72 -13.57 5.89
CA ALA A 325 -25.42 -12.32 6.17
C ALA A 325 -24.46 -11.35 6.88
N GLY A 326 -23.80 -10.49 6.10
CA GLY A 326 -22.74 -9.61 6.53
C GLY A 326 -21.46 -9.96 5.78
N ARG A 327 -20.85 -8.98 5.10
CA ARG A 327 -19.51 -9.17 4.51
C ARG A 327 -18.58 -9.52 5.67
N PRO A 328 -18.09 -10.77 5.78
CA PRO A 328 -17.04 -11.04 6.74
C PRO A 328 -15.87 -10.13 6.36
N GLU A 329 -15.20 -9.56 7.36
CA GLU A 329 -13.91 -8.94 7.10
C GLU A 329 -13.09 -9.94 6.29
N LEU A 330 -12.57 -9.49 5.15
CA LEU A 330 -11.78 -10.37 4.30
C LEU A 330 -10.65 -10.92 5.17
N PRO A 331 -10.49 -12.25 5.25
CA PRO A 331 -9.44 -12.83 6.07
C PRO A 331 -8.09 -12.28 5.59
N VAL A 332 -7.24 -11.90 6.55
CA VAL A 332 -5.91 -11.33 6.27
C VAL A 332 -5.12 -12.22 5.32
N TRP A 333 -5.31 -13.53 5.48
CA TRP A 333 -4.71 -14.56 4.64
C TRP A 333 -5.77 -15.16 3.72
N ASN A 334 -5.53 -15.09 2.41
CA ASN A 334 -6.18 -16.00 1.48
C ASN A 334 -5.40 -17.34 1.45
N ALA A 335 -6.04 -18.40 0.94
CA ALA A 335 -5.45 -19.74 0.93
C ALA A 335 -4.10 -19.80 0.17
N HIS A 336 -3.93 -18.97 -0.87
CA HIS A 336 -2.69 -18.92 -1.64
C HIS A 336 -1.54 -18.31 -0.83
N ASN A 337 -1.74 -17.12 -0.26
CA ASN A 337 -0.74 -16.42 0.55
C ASN A 337 -0.39 -17.22 1.80
N ALA A 338 -1.39 -17.79 2.48
CA ALA A 338 -1.16 -18.69 3.61
C ALA A 338 -0.28 -19.89 3.23
N GLY A 339 -0.56 -20.51 2.08
CA GLY A 339 0.23 -21.60 1.54
C GLY A 339 1.69 -21.22 1.28
N GLN A 340 1.95 -20.02 0.78
CA GLN A 340 3.33 -19.53 0.58
C GLN A 340 4.08 -19.36 1.91
N VAL A 341 3.45 -18.74 2.91
CA VAL A 341 4.09 -18.58 4.25
C VAL A 341 4.31 -19.94 4.92
N LEU A 342 3.34 -20.86 4.84
CA LEU A 342 3.51 -22.23 5.34
C LEU A 342 4.66 -22.97 4.65
N GLN A 343 4.83 -22.78 3.35
CA GLN A 343 5.98 -23.36 2.63
C GLN A 343 7.31 -22.75 3.10
N GLN A 344 7.35 -21.44 3.37
CA GLN A 344 8.53 -20.78 3.95
C GLN A 344 8.86 -21.35 5.33
N ILE A 345 7.86 -21.46 6.22
CA ILE A 345 7.97 -22.12 7.53
C ILE A 345 8.54 -23.53 7.38
N ALA A 346 7.94 -24.34 6.51
CA ALA A 346 8.35 -25.72 6.27
C ALA A 346 9.79 -25.83 5.74
N SER A 347 10.28 -24.83 5.00
CA SER A 347 11.63 -24.82 4.44
C SER A 347 12.69 -24.24 5.38
N ALA A 348 12.37 -23.20 6.16
CA ALA A 348 13.34 -22.40 6.90
C ALA A 348 13.57 -22.88 8.34
N LEU A 349 12.54 -23.42 9.01
CA LEU A 349 12.69 -23.91 10.38
C LEU A 349 13.65 -25.10 10.45
N SER A 350 14.23 -25.38 11.61
CA SER A 350 14.95 -26.62 11.91
C SER A 350 14.07 -27.59 12.71
N PRO A 351 14.47 -28.86 12.87
CA PRO A 351 13.74 -29.78 13.75
C PRO A 351 13.62 -29.28 15.20
N GLU A 352 14.59 -28.52 15.70
CA GLU A 352 14.54 -27.94 17.05
C GLU A 352 13.47 -26.86 17.16
N ASP A 353 13.39 -25.97 16.16
CA ASP A 353 12.37 -24.91 16.15
C ASP A 353 10.96 -25.51 16.05
N ILE A 354 10.79 -26.53 15.20
CA ILE A 354 9.49 -27.22 15.05
C ILE A 354 9.07 -27.90 16.36
N ARG A 355 10.01 -28.52 17.10
CA ARG A 355 9.71 -29.07 18.44
C ARG A 355 9.32 -27.98 19.43
N GLY A 356 9.97 -26.81 19.39
CA GLY A 356 9.58 -25.64 20.18
C GLY A 356 8.14 -25.21 19.88
N TRP A 357 7.81 -25.07 18.58
CA TRP A 357 6.44 -24.73 18.15
C TRP A 357 5.41 -25.80 18.53
N LEU A 358 5.79 -27.08 18.52
CA LEU A 358 4.91 -28.18 18.92
C LEU A 358 4.50 -28.08 20.39
N GLU A 359 5.44 -27.71 21.28
CA GLU A 359 5.14 -27.48 22.69
C GLU A 359 4.21 -26.28 22.89
N GLU A 360 4.42 -25.20 22.14
CA GLU A 360 3.55 -24.01 22.17
C GLU A 360 2.13 -24.33 21.69
N HIS A 361 1.99 -25.19 20.69
CA HIS A 361 0.71 -25.51 20.03
C HIS A 361 0.14 -26.88 20.42
N ARG A 362 0.60 -27.50 21.51
CA ARG A 362 0.18 -28.84 21.95
C ARG A 362 -1.32 -29.06 22.07
N GLN A 363 -2.09 -28.00 22.33
CA GLN A 363 -3.55 -28.06 22.48
C GLN A 363 -4.30 -27.85 21.15
N ALA A 364 -3.66 -27.25 20.15
CA ALA A 364 -4.30 -26.97 18.88
C ALA A 364 -4.09 -28.14 17.92
N LEU A 365 -5.15 -28.90 17.64
CA LEU A 365 -5.09 -30.16 16.88
C LEU A 365 -4.41 -29.99 15.51
N LEU A 366 -4.90 -29.07 14.67
CA LEU A 366 -4.38 -28.89 13.32
C LEU A 366 -2.92 -28.39 13.30
N PRO A 367 -2.53 -27.33 14.05
CA PRO A 367 -1.12 -26.96 14.21
C PRO A 367 -0.24 -28.11 14.69
N ARG A 368 -0.66 -28.87 15.71
CA ARG A 368 0.11 -30.00 16.24
C ARG A 368 0.37 -31.06 15.16
N LEU A 369 -0.68 -31.49 14.47
CA LEU A 369 -0.57 -32.52 13.42
C LEU A 369 0.31 -32.05 12.25
N TYR A 370 0.16 -30.80 11.83
CA TYR A 370 0.99 -30.19 10.79
C TYR A 370 2.49 -30.20 11.17
N LEU A 371 2.82 -29.80 12.40
CA LEU A 371 4.20 -29.77 12.89
C LEU A 371 4.79 -31.18 13.09
N GLU A 372 4.00 -32.14 13.57
CA GLU A 372 4.43 -33.55 13.64
C GLU A 372 4.74 -34.12 12.25
N ASP A 373 3.93 -33.80 11.24
CA ASP A 373 4.17 -34.24 9.87
C ASP A 373 5.46 -33.63 9.31
N LEU A 374 5.67 -32.32 9.50
CA LEU A 374 6.93 -31.66 9.13
C LEU A 374 8.16 -32.29 9.80
N LEU A 375 8.09 -32.65 11.08
CA LEU A 375 9.16 -33.36 11.78
C LEU A 375 9.40 -34.75 11.18
N SER A 376 8.33 -35.50 10.92
CA SER A 376 8.42 -36.85 10.36
C SER A 376 9.10 -36.86 8.99
N GLN A 377 8.83 -35.85 8.15
CA GLN A 377 9.44 -35.68 6.83
C GLN A 377 10.96 -35.39 6.90
N ARG A 378 11.45 -34.81 8.01
CA ARG A 378 12.84 -34.39 8.17
C ARG A 378 13.73 -35.42 8.87
N ASP A 379 13.22 -36.02 9.94
CA ASP A 379 14.02 -36.89 10.82
C ASP A 379 13.86 -38.39 10.49
N ALA A 380 13.11 -38.75 9.42
CA ALA A 380 12.61 -40.12 9.21
C ALA A 380 11.95 -40.71 10.48
N GLY A 381 11.36 -39.81 11.29
CA GLY A 381 10.81 -40.09 12.61
C GLY A 381 9.52 -40.90 12.55
N PRO A 382 8.98 -41.30 13.71
CA PRO A 382 7.73 -42.06 13.77
C PRO A 382 6.60 -41.30 13.09
N VAL A 383 5.69 -42.07 12.48
CA VAL A 383 4.48 -41.56 11.82
C VAL A 383 3.68 -40.69 12.79
N VAL A 384 3.19 -39.54 12.30
CA VAL A 384 2.28 -38.60 12.99
C VAL A 384 1.33 -39.33 13.94
N SER A 385 1.34 -38.94 15.22
CA SER A 385 0.51 -39.57 16.24
C SER A 385 -0.89 -38.96 16.19
N LEU A 386 -1.75 -39.57 15.38
CA LEU A 386 -3.15 -39.19 15.32
C LEU A 386 -3.84 -39.50 16.66
N PRO A 387 -4.77 -38.64 17.12
CA PRO A 387 -5.70 -38.97 18.19
C PRO A 387 -6.36 -40.33 17.94
N GLY A 388 -6.67 -41.05 19.03
CA GLY A 388 -7.27 -42.38 18.93
C GLY A 388 -8.65 -42.39 18.27
N ALA A 389 -9.41 -41.28 18.37
CA ALA A 389 -10.67 -41.08 17.68
C ALA A 389 -11.02 -39.59 17.55
N PHE A 390 -11.84 -39.26 16.56
CA PHE A 390 -12.42 -37.94 16.29
C PHE A 390 -13.94 -38.02 16.36
N VAL A 391 -14.60 -36.97 16.86
CA VAL A 391 -16.07 -36.95 16.96
C VAL A 391 -16.70 -36.18 15.81
N PHE A 392 -17.66 -36.82 15.14
CA PHE A 392 -18.46 -36.22 14.09
C PHE A 392 -19.94 -36.18 14.45
N GLN A 393 -20.58 -35.06 14.22
CA GLN A 393 -22.02 -34.88 14.30
C GLN A 393 -22.62 -34.93 12.90
N VAL A 394 -23.61 -35.80 12.71
CA VAL A 394 -24.35 -35.92 11.45
C VAL A 394 -25.77 -35.46 11.67
N GLU A 395 -26.24 -34.53 10.84
CA GLU A 395 -27.59 -34.00 10.87
C GLU A 395 -28.25 -34.09 9.51
N VAL A 396 -29.54 -34.42 9.52
CA VAL A 396 -30.42 -34.38 8.36
C VAL A 396 -31.41 -33.26 8.59
N ARG A 397 -31.43 -32.28 7.69
CA ARG A 397 -32.27 -31.09 7.78
C ARG A 397 -33.21 -31.00 6.58
N ASP A 398 -34.36 -30.38 6.77
CA ASP A 398 -35.25 -30.01 5.66
C ASP A 398 -34.77 -28.73 4.96
N ALA A 399 -35.49 -28.32 3.91
CA ALA A 399 -35.19 -27.11 3.15
C ALA A 399 -35.29 -25.80 3.97
N SER A 400 -35.95 -25.83 5.13
CA SER A 400 -36.01 -24.69 6.06
C SER A 400 -34.83 -24.64 7.03
N GLY A 401 -33.96 -25.66 7.03
CA GLY A 401 -32.87 -25.82 7.97
C GLY A 401 -33.26 -26.50 9.28
N THR A 402 -34.50 -26.99 9.42
CA THR A 402 -34.95 -27.68 10.63
C THR A 402 -34.31 -29.07 10.71
N VAL A 403 -33.67 -29.38 11.84
CA VAL A 403 -33.04 -30.69 12.09
C VAL A 403 -34.12 -31.76 12.26
N LEU A 404 -34.22 -32.66 11.28
CA LEU A 404 -35.14 -33.79 11.28
C LEU A 404 -34.55 -34.99 12.03
N SER A 405 -33.25 -35.25 11.86
CA SER A 405 -32.55 -36.40 12.44
C SER A 405 -31.12 -36.03 12.80
N SER A 406 -30.57 -36.64 13.84
CA SER A 406 -29.20 -36.36 14.28
C SER A 406 -28.56 -37.57 14.98
N GLY A 407 -27.25 -37.72 14.79
CA GLY A 407 -26.41 -38.72 15.45
C GLY A 407 -24.98 -38.23 15.60
N SER A 408 -24.20 -38.93 16.43
CA SER A 408 -22.77 -38.68 16.59
C SER A 408 -21.99 -39.97 16.49
N VAL A 409 -20.80 -39.90 15.91
CA VAL A 409 -19.91 -41.06 15.74
C VAL A 409 -18.49 -40.67 16.13
N SER A 410 -17.81 -41.57 16.84
CA SER A 410 -16.39 -41.43 17.20
C SER A 410 -15.57 -42.41 16.37
N LEU A 411 -14.63 -41.90 15.58
CA LEU A 411 -13.90 -42.67 14.56
C LEU A 411 -12.39 -42.43 14.65
N GLY A 412 -11.60 -43.50 14.69
CA GLY A 412 -10.16 -43.41 14.41
C GLY A 412 -9.89 -43.35 12.91
N VAL A 413 -8.80 -42.68 12.51
CA VAL A 413 -8.34 -42.70 11.11
C VAL A 413 -7.91 -44.13 10.74
N GLY A 414 -8.38 -44.61 9.59
CA GLY A 414 -8.24 -45.98 9.12
C GLY A 414 -9.26 -46.96 9.69
N GLN A 415 -10.26 -46.49 10.44
CA GLN A 415 -11.32 -47.34 10.99
C GLN A 415 -12.62 -47.24 10.21
N ASP A 416 -13.29 -48.38 10.08
CA ASP A 416 -14.68 -48.46 9.63
C ASP A 416 -15.62 -48.28 10.83
N ALA A 417 -16.78 -47.68 10.58
CA ALA A 417 -17.86 -47.69 11.55
C ALA A 417 -19.23 -47.77 10.90
N ALA A 418 -20.18 -48.26 11.69
CA ALA A 418 -21.60 -48.17 11.43
C ALA A 418 -22.29 -47.51 12.63
N PHE A 419 -23.19 -46.57 12.36
CA PHE A 419 -23.91 -45.81 13.38
C PHE A 419 -25.29 -45.39 12.89
N ASP A 420 -26.17 -45.00 13.81
CA ASP A 420 -27.55 -44.61 13.49
C ASP A 420 -27.73 -43.09 13.69
N VAL A 421 -28.33 -42.43 12.69
CA VAL A 421 -28.78 -41.03 12.76
C VAL A 421 -30.26 -41.03 13.12
N THR A 422 -30.58 -40.69 14.36
CA THR A 422 -31.91 -40.92 14.95
C THR A 422 -32.86 -39.75 14.69
N ALA A 423 -34.13 -40.06 14.40
CA ALA A 423 -35.19 -39.08 14.22
C ALA A 423 -35.35 -38.17 15.46
N LYS A 424 -35.50 -36.86 15.23
CA LYS A 424 -35.73 -35.83 16.26
C LYS A 424 -37.12 -35.19 16.17
N THR A 425 -37.76 -35.25 15.01
CA THR A 425 -39.12 -34.74 14.79
C THR A 425 -40.09 -35.88 14.47
N ALA A 426 -41.36 -35.69 14.82
CA ALA A 426 -42.41 -36.66 14.49
C ALA A 426 -42.52 -36.83 12.97
N GLY A 427 -42.44 -38.07 12.48
CA GLY A 427 -42.46 -38.38 11.05
C GLY A 427 -41.10 -38.28 10.34
N ALA A 428 -40.01 -38.00 11.06
CA ALA A 428 -38.65 -38.19 10.55
C ALA A 428 -38.21 -39.66 10.59
N PHE A 429 -37.22 -40.01 9.77
CA PHE A 429 -36.67 -41.35 9.68
C PHE A 429 -35.42 -41.52 10.56
N THR A 430 -35.13 -42.75 10.96
CA THR A 430 -33.81 -43.11 11.48
C THR A 430 -33.01 -43.74 10.35
N TYR A 431 -31.80 -43.25 10.13
CA TYR A 431 -30.92 -43.70 9.06
C TYR A 431 -29.79 -44.52 9.64
N ARG A 432 -29.45 -45.65 9.00
CA ARG A 432 -28.22 -46.38 9.30
C ARG A 432 -27.14 -45.93 8.34
N CYS A 433 -26.01 -45.52 8.89
CA CYS A 433 -24.86 -45.00 8.16
C CYS A 433 -23.66 -45.91 8.37
N SER A 434 -22.81 -46.04 7.34
CA SER A 434 -21.49 -46.64 7.45
C SER A 434 -20.45 -45.83 6.69
N THR A 435 -19.23 -45.76 7.19
CA THR A 435 -18.14 -45.00 6.55
C THR A 435 -16.78 -45.51 6.99
N HIS A 436 -15.75 -45.19 6.19
CA HIS A 436 -14.35 -45.32 6.53
C HIS A 436 -13.74 -43.93 6.69
N LEU A 437 -13.04 -43.67 7.79
CA LEU A 437 -12.37 -42.38 7.99
C LEU A 437 -10.93 -42.43 7.49
N ALA A 438 -10.61 -41.66 6.46
CA ALA A 438 -9.26 -41.38 6.02
C ALA A 438 -8.87 -39.91 6.34
N LEU A 439 -7.57 -39.62 6.27
CA LEU A 439 -7.03 -38.27 6.42
C LEU A 439 -6.22 -37.92 5.18
N ASP A 440 -6.65 -36.89 4.44
CA ASP A 440 -5.83 -36.30 3.40
C ASP A 440 -4.81 -35.37 4.05
N ARG A 441 -3.54 -35.79 4.09
CA ARG A 441 -2.44 -34.98 4.65
C ARG A 441 -2.00 -33.84 3.75
N LYS A 442 -2.35 -33.86 2.46
CA LYS A 442 -1.99 -32.79 1.52
C LYS A 442 -2.88 -31.58 1.75
N GLU A 443 -4.19 -31.81 1.89
CA GLU A 443 -5.17 -30.76 2.13
C GLU A 443 -5.60 -30.64 3.60
N TRP A 444 -5.06 -31.49 4.49
CA TRP A 444 -5.42 -31.57 5.92
C TRP A 444 -6.93 -31.56 6.13
N ARG A 445 -7.61 -32.54 5.53
CA ARG A 445 -9.06 -32.75 5.69
C ARG A 445 -9.37 -34.20 6.00
N PHE A 446 -10.45 -34.41 6.76
CA PHE A 446 -11.03 -35.73 6.92
C PHE A 446 -11.74 -36.13 5.64
N LEU A 447 -11.46 -37.34 5.18
CA LEU A 447 -12.17 -37.99 4.09
C LEU A 447 -13.03 -39.09 4.71
N MET A 448 -14.34 -38.87 4.78
CA MET A 448 -15.27 -39.97 5.02
C MET A 448 -15.49 -40.70 3.70
N GLU A 449 -14.65 -41.68 3.45
CA GLU A 449 -14.72 -42.53 2.26
C GLU A 449 -15.96 -43.41 2.36
N TRP A 450 -16.68 -43.49 1.23
CA TRP A 450 -17.89 -44.28 1.08
C TRP A 450 -18.89 -44.07 2.23
N PHE A 451 -19.22 -42.81 2.53
CA PHE A 451 -20.31 -42.50 3.44
C PHE A 451 -21.62 -43.03 2.87
N GLN A 452 -22.02 -44.21 3.34
CA GLN A 452 -23.17 -44.97 2.85
C GLN A 452 -24.34 -44.75 3.79
N ILE A 453 -25.49 -44.43 3.21
CA ILE A 453 -26.76 -44.28 3.89
C ILE A 453 -27.68 -45.40 3.40
N GLU A 454 -28.16 -46.23 4.32
CA GLU A 454 -29.17 -47.24 4.02
C GLU A 454 -30.56 -46.58 3.94
N LEU A 455 -30.97 -46.20 2.73
CA LEU A 455 -32.38 -45.89 2.46
C LEU A 455 -33.06 -47.19 2.04
N LYS A 456 -34.30 -47.43 2.44
CA LYS A 456 -35.05 -48.61 1.97
C LYS A 456 -35.87 -48.21 0.73
N PRO A 457 -35.74 -48.80 -0.46
CA PRO A 457 -34.99 -50.02 -0.78
C PRO A 457 -33.58 -49.80 -1.38
N TYR A 458 -33.05 -48.57 -1.43
CA TYR A 458 -31.80 -48.23 -2.12
C TYR A 458 -30.75 -47.59 -1.20
N GLY A 459 -29.47 -47.96 -1.33
CA GLY A 459 -28.38 -47.22 -0.67
C GLY A 459 -27.97 -45.97 -1.46
N VAL A 460 -27.54 -44.91 -0.77
CA VAL A 460 -26.84 -43.77 -1.39
C VAL A 460 -25.45 -43.69 -0.76
N GLY A 461 -24.43 -43.45 -1.58
CA GLY A 461 -23.05 -43.30 -1.14
C GLY A 461 -22.41 -42.05 -1.70
N PHE A 462 -21.64 -41.33 -0.90
CA PHE A 462 -20.79 -40.22 -1.34
C PHE A 462 -19.51 -40.16 -0.50
N THR A 463 -18.54 -39.36 -0.94
CA THR A 463 -17.35 -39.03 -0.14
C THR A 463 -17.57 -37.66 0.47
N ALA A 464 -17.36 -37.52 1.78
CA ALA A 464 -17.44 -36.23 2.45
C ALA A 464 -16.03 -35.71 2.78
N GLU A 465 -15.73 -34.50 2.33
CA GLU A 465 -14.48 -33.80 2.64
C GLU A 465 -14.74 -32.81 3.77
N ILE A 466 -14.34 -33.16 4.99
CA ILE A 466 -14.66 -32.38 6.19
C ILE A 466 -13.38 -31.68 6.67
N PRO A 467 -13.29 -30.34 6.60
CA PRO A 467 -12.20 -29.61 7.21
C PRO A 467 -12.15 -29.83 8.73
N PHE A 468 -10.97 -29.69 9.35
CA PHE A 468 -10.87 -29.69 10.81
C PHE A 468 -11.76 -28.59 11.40
N HIS A 469 -12.50 -28.95 12.46
CA HIS A 469 -13.51 -28.12 13.13
C HIS A 469 -14.58 -27.54 12.17
N GLY A 470 -14.64 -28.02 10.93
CA GLY A 470 -15.53 -27.54 9.89
C GLY A 470 -16.74 -28.46 9.71
N ALA A 471 -17.49 -28.18 8.65
CA ALA A 471 -18.62 -28.99 8.25
C ALA A 471 -18.59 -29.29 6.76
N TYR A 472 -19.23 -30.38 6.38
CA TYR A 472 -19.51 -30.74 5.00
C TYR A 472 -21.02 -30.82 4.82
N GLU A 473 -21.53 -30.13 3.80
CA GLU A 473 -22.96 -30.04 3.51
C GLU A 473 -23.27 -30.50 2.09
N ILE A 474 -24.27 -31.38 1.95
CA ILE A 474 -24.73 -31.90 0.67
C ILE A 474 -26.25 -32.01 0.64
N ALA A 475 -26.85 -31.54 -0.45
CA ALA A 475 -28.27 -31.69 -0.71
C ALA A 475 -28.52 -33.03 -1.45
N LEU A 476 -29.37 -33.88 -0.88
CA LEU A 476 -29.74 -35.18 -1.44
C LEU A 476 -31.26 -35.27 -1.58
N GLY A 477 -31.74 -35.66 -2.76
CA GLY A 477 -33.17 -35.92 -2.98
C GLY A 477 -33.60 -37.24 -2.33
N GLU A 478 -34.68 -37.23 -1.55
CA GLU A 478 -35.24 -38.42 -0.92
C GLU A 478 -36.55 -38.85 -1.61
N SER A 479 -36.51 -39.99 -2.29
CA SER A 479 -37.66 -40.51 -3.06
C SER A 479 -38.88 -40.87 -2.19
N ARG A 480 -38.66 -41.17 -0.91
CA ARG A 480 -39.74 -41.52 0.04
C ARG A 480 -40.65 -40.35 0.39
N ARG A 481 -40.14 -39.14 0.31
CA ARG A 481 -40.87 -37.91 0.63
C ARG A 481 -41.21 -37.13 -0.65
N GLN A 482 -41.72 -37.81 -1.66
CA GLN A 482 -42.18 -37.16 -2.91
C GLN A 482 -41.11 -36.28 -3.58
N ASN A 483 -39.83 -36.71 -3.56
CA ASN A 483 -38.68 -35.94 -4.05
C ASN A 483 -38.36 -34.66 -3.25
N GLU A 484 -38.67 -34.62 -1.95
CA GLU A 484 -38.09 -33.60 -1.06
C GLU A 484 -36.56 -33.67 -1.09
N VAL A 485 -35.92 -32.50 -1.09
CA VAL A 485 -34.47 -32.36 -0.98
C VAL A 485 -34.13 -32.20 0.50
N LEU A 486 -33.33 -33.14 1.01
CA LEU A 486 -32.81 -33.10 2.38
C LEU A 486 -31.37 -32.58 2.36
N MET A 487 -31.05 -31.72 3.32
CA MET A 487 -29.69 -31.25 3.54
C MET A 487 -29.01 -32.13 4.57
N TRP A 488 -27.91 -32.77 4.19
CA TRP A 488 -27.05 -33.53 5.08
C TRP A 488 -25.89 -32.65 5.51
N SER A 489 -25.66 -32.54 6.82
CA SER A 489 -24.55 -31.79 7.41
C SER A 489 -23.71 -32.72 8.27
N ILE A 490 -22.42 -32.83 7.98
CA ILE A 490 -21.46 -33.64 8.73
C ILE A 490 -20.42 -32.69 9.31
N ARG A 491 -20.35 -32.56 10.63
CA ARG A 491 -19.52 -31.59 11.34
C ARG A 491 -18.51 -32.28 12.24
N HIS A 492 -17.25 -31.83 12.20
CA HIS A 492 -16.22 -32.22 13.16
C HIS A 492 -16.36 -31.42 14.46
N MET A 493 -16.39 -32.10 15.61
CA MET A 493 -16.68 -31.46 16.91
C MET A 493 -15.44 -31.31 17.81
N GLU A 494 -14.57 -32.32 17.89
CA GLU A 494 -13.18 -32.33 18.43
C GLU A 494 -12.66 -33.79 18.50
#